data_AF-A0A7R9P6W3-F1
#
_entry.id   AF-A0A7R9P6W3-F1
#
_cell.length_a   1.000
_cell.length_b   1.000
_cell.length_c   1.000
_cell.angle_alpha   90.00
_cell.angle_beta   90.00
_cell.angle_gamma   90.00
#
_symmetry.space_group_name_H-M   'P 1'
#
loop_
_entity.id
_entity.type
_entity.pdbx_description
1 polymer ?
#
loop_
_entity_poly.entity_id
_entity_poly.type
_entity_poly.pdbx_seq_one_letter_code
_entity_poly.pdbx_strand_id
1 'polypeptide(L)'
;EILVDLREAVLQVARHFMSVDPKLSKVVLVPDYSMESHSLDQDNYINVSRNRKRRAKALLEEICDGLRSESFWEEGQDGGEDDNEVELEPVVSLIGALCAFKTMRSFVYGHNITERDFERHDDDELGFRKNDIITIVSQKDEHCWVGELNGLRGWFPAKFVELLDERSKQYSCAGDDSVSEAVTDLVRGILCPAVKQVLEHGMKKPNILGGPCHPWLFIEEAATKEVERDFNSVYSRLVLCKTYRLDEDGKVLTPEELMYRCVQAVNQTHDDAHSQMDVKLRSLICLGLNEQVLHLWLEVLYYPWSFLNSPGWVQIKCELRVLSQFAFNLNPDWELPPKKEQSQPLKDGVRDMLVKHHLFSWDL
;
A
#
# COMPACT_ATOMS: atom_id res chain seq x y z
N GLU A 1 -1.08 27.79 20.63
CA GLU A 1 -0.61 26.50 21.13
C GLU A 1 -0.85 25.43 20.07
N ILE A 2 -2.09 25.01 19.81
CA ILE A 2 -2.43 23.98 18.80
C ILE A 2 -1.73 24.11 17.44
N LEU A 3 -1.71 25.30 16.82
CA LEU A 3 -1.01 25.50 15.54
C LEU A 3 0.52 25.36 15.66
N VAL A 4 1.10 25.77 16.79
CA VAL A 4 2.54 25.63 17.07
C VAL A 4 2.87 24.15 17.24
N ASP A 5 2.05 23.41 17.97
CA ASP A 5 2.24 21.97 18.21
C ASP A 5 2.12 21.19 16.90
N LEU A 6 1.13 21.51 16.07
CA LEU A 6 0.99 20.93 14.72
C LEU A 6 2.21 21.22 13.85
N ARG A 7 2.65 22.49 13.80
CA ARG A 7 3.83 22.88 13.03
C ARG A 7 5.06 22.11 13.50
N GLU A 8 5.30 22.00 14.79
CA GLU A 8 6.47 21.29 15.30
C GLU A 8 6.38 19.79 14.99
N ALA A 9 5.19 19.17 15.08
CA ALA A 9 4.99 17.79 14.68
C ALA A 9 5.30 17.56 13.17
N VAL A 10 4.80 18.45 12.30
CA VAL A 10 5.09 18.43 10.86
C VAL A 10 6.59 18.55 10.61
N LEU A 11 7.27 19.50 11.27
CA LEU A 11 8.69 19.72 11.07
C LEU A 11 9.54 18.56 11.58
N GLN A 12 9.15 17.89 12.66
CA GLN A 12 9.86 16.69 13.14
C GLN A 12 9.79 15.56 12.12
N VAL A 13 8.61 15.28 11.57
CA VAL A 13 8.44 14.28 10.49
C VAL A 13 9.29 14.67 9.27
N ALA A 14 9.20 15.92 8.81
CA ALA A 14 9.93 16.36 7.63
C ALA A 14 11.47 16.32 7.82
N ARG A 15 11.96 16.72 9.00
CA ARG A 15 13.40 16.65 9.34
C ARG A 15 13.90 15.21 9.40
N HIS A 16 13.07 14.25 9.83
CA HIS A 16 13.40 12.83 9.78
C HIS A 16 13.71 12.40 8.34
N PHE A 17 12.82 12.71 7.39
CA PHE A 17 13.06 12.43 5.96
C PHE A 17 14.38 13.03 5.45
N MET A 18 14.65 14.30 5.76
CA MET A 18 15.88 14.97 5.34
C MET A 18 17.14 14.37 5.97
N SER A 19 17.02 13.81 7.18
CA SER A 19 18.14 13.18 7.89
C SER A 19 18.46 11.78 7.38
N VAL A 20 17.44 11.03 6.95
CA VAL A 20 17.57 9.63 6.51
C VAL A 20 17.83 9.55 5.00
N ASP A 21 17.22 10.43 4.21
CA ASP A 21 17.36 10.46 2.75
C ASP A 21 18.05 11.74 2.28
N PRO A 22 19.36 11.68 1.96
CA PRO A 22 20.13 12.84 1.51
C PRO A 22 19.57 13.53 0.26
N LYS A 23 18.79 12.82 -0.58
CA LYS A 23 18.15 13.39 -1.77
C LYS A 23 17.13 14.46 -1.38
N LEU A 24 16.58 14.38 -0.17
CA LEU A 24 15.57 15.29 0.35
C LEU A 24 16.17 16.47 1.12
N SER A 25 17.49 16.55 1.29
CA SER A 25 18.19 17.60 2.04
C SER A 25 17.94 19.04 1.54
N LYS A 26 17.45 19.21 0.30
CA LYS A 26 17.15 20.52 -0.31
C LYS A 26 15.66 20.86 -0.32
N VAL A 27 14.79 19.99 0.21
CA VAL A 27 13.34 20.24 0.27
C VAL A 27 13.08 21.44 1.18
N VAL A 28 12.22 22.35 0.72
CA VAL A 28 11.85 23.56 1.48
C VAL A 28 10.73 23.21 2.46
N LEU A 29 10.98 23.44 3.75
CA LEU A 29 10.02 23.16 4.83
C LEU A 29 9.17 24.37 5.22
N VAL A 30 9.38 25.52 4.60
CA VAL A 30 8.59 26.72 4.86
C VAL A 30 7.24 26.57 4.14
N PRO A 31 6.09 26.60 4.85
CA PRO A 31 4.79 26.54 4.21
C PRO A 31 4.55 27.76 3.31
N ASP A 32 3.96 27.51 2.15
CA ASP A 32 3.52 28.55 1.22
C ASP A 32 2.03 28.87 1.43
N TYR A 33 1.77 30.07 1.92
CA TYR A 33 0.42 30.57 2.22
C TYR A 33 -0.18 31.43 1.08
N SER A 34 0.46 31.47 -0.09
CA SER A 34 -0.02 32.25 -1.24
C SER A 34 -1.29 31.64 -1.86
N MET A 35 -2.18 32.48 -2.38
CA MET A 35 -3.38 32.01 -3.09
C MET A 35 -3.04 31.18 -4.34
N GLU A 36 -1.90 31.47 -4.98
CA GLU A 36 -1.40 30.71 -6.14
C GLU A 36 -1.07 29.26 -5.74
N SER A 37 -0.39 29.05 -4.61
CA SER A 37 -0.12 27.70 -4.07
C SER A 37 -1.42 26.90 -3.89
N HIS A 38 -2.46 27.54 -3.34
CA HIS A 38 -3.75 26.90 -3.11
C HIS A 38 -4.45 26.49 -4.42
N SER A 39 -4.35 27.32 -5.46
CA SER A 39 -4.95 27.02 -6.76
C SER A 39 -4.36 25.78 -7.44
N LEU A 40 -3.14 25.38 -7.05
CA LEU A 40 -2.42 24.25 -7.62
C LEU A 40 -2.66 22.92 -6.88
N ASP A 41 -3.33 22.93 -5.72
CA ASP A 41 -3.43 21.71 -4.89
C ASP A 41 -4.12 20.55 -5.63
N GLN A 42 -5.20 20.84 -6.36
CA GLN A 42 -5.93 19.83 -7.12
C GLN A 42 -5.09 19.25 -8.26
N ASP A 43 -4.37 20.11 -8.99
CA ASP A 43 -3.49 19.68 -10.08
C ASP A 43 -2.31 18.87 -9.57
N ASN A 44 -1.71 19.29 -8.44
CA ASN A 44 -0.65 18.55 -7.76
C ASN A 44 -1.13 17.16 -7.35
N TYR A 45 -2.33 17.06 -6.76
CA TYR A 45 -2.94 15.78 -6.42
C TYR A 45 -3.15 14.89 -7.65
N ILE A 46 -3.77 15.42 -8.70
CA ILE A 46 -4.01 14.69 -9.95
C ILE A 46 -2.69 14.20 -10.55
N ASN A 47 -1.66 15.04 -10.56
CA ASN A 47 -0.34 14.70 -11.09
C ASN A 47 0.34 13.59 -10.27
N VAL A 48 0.27 13.67 -8.94
CA VAL A 48 0.77 12.60 -8.05
C VAL A 48 0.00 11.31 -8.29
N SER A 49 -1.32 11.37 -8.39
CA SER A 49 -2.19 10.22 -8.59
C SER A 49 -1.95 9.52 -9.93
N ARG A 50 -1.81 10.27 -11.02
CA ARG A 50 -1.55 9.72 -12.37
C ARG A 50 -0.16 9.11 -12.53
N ASN A 51 0.83 9.62 -11.81
CA ASN A 51 2.23 9.16 -11.94
C ASN A 51 2.61 8.15 -10.84
N ARG A 52 1.63 7.54 -10.18
CA ARG A 52 1.88 6.47 -9.22
C ARG A 52 2.56 5.31 -9.94
N LYS A 53 3.72 4.94 -9.42
CA LYS A 53 4.39 3.72 -9.83
C LYS A 53 4.06 2.65 -8.81
N ARG A 54 3.55 1.52 -9.29
CA ARG A 54 3.34 0.32 -8.48
C ARG A 54 4.70 -0.15 -7.96
N ARG A 55 4.77 -0.66 -6.74
CA ARG A 55 6.03 -1.06 -6.11
C ARG A 55 5.89 -2.39 -5.40
N ALA A 56 7.01 -3.09 -5.22
CA ALA A 56 7.04 -4.31 -4.47
C ALA A 56 8.33 -4.40 -3.64
N LYS A 57 8.21 -4.91 -2.41
CA LYS A 57 9.32 -5.15 -1.50
C LYS A 57 9.76 -6.59 -1.64
N ALA A 58 11.05 -6.82 -1.83
CA ALA A 58 11.59 -8.16 -1.90
C ALA A 58 11.57 -8.88 -0.53
N LEU A 59 10.94 -10.06 -0.49
CA LEU A 59 10.69 -10.87 0.71
C LEU A 59 11.42 -12.22 0.67
N LEU A 60 12.71 -12.27 0.38
CA LEU A 60 13.48 -13.53 0.17
C LEU A 60 13.46 -14.57 1.34
N GLU A 61 12.69 -14.37 2.40
CA GLU A 61 12.52 -15.27 3.55
C GLU A 61 11.65 -16.53 3.28
N GLU A 62 10.73 -16.55 2.32
CA GLU A 62 9.79 -17.69 2.16
C GLU A 62 10.38 -18.95 1.49
N ILE A 63 11.67 -18.97 1.17
CA ILE A 63 12.29 -20.12 0.50
C ILE A 63 12.50 -21.29 1.48
N CYS A 64 12.73 -21.03 2.77
CA CYS A 64 13.13 -22.09 3.69
C CYS A 64 11.98 -22.89 4.31
N ASP A 65 10.78 -22.33 4.43
CA ASP A 65 9.67 -22.99 5.14
C ASP A 65 8.73 -23.76 4.21
N GLY A 66 8.48 -23.25 2.99
CA GLY A 66 7.71 -23.99 1.98
C GLY A 66 8.41 -25.27 1.51
N LEU A 67 9.74 -25.25 1.40
CA LEU A 67 10.53 -26.40 0.95
C LEU A 67 10.81 -27.42 2.05
N ARG A 68 10.75 -27.03 3.33
CA ARG A 68 10.87 -27.97 4.46
C ARG A 68 9.58 -28.76 4.68
N SER A 69 8.46 -28.25 4.17
CA SER A 69 7.17 -28.96 4.11
C SER A 69 7.09 -29.96 2.95
N GLU A 70 7.88 -29.79 1.87
CA GLU A 70 7.86 -30.69 0.71
C GLU A 70 8.91 -31.82 0.79
N SER A 71 9.79 -31.81 1.79
CA SER A 71 10.72 -32.91 2.09
C SER A 71 10.04 -34.02 2.90
N PHE A 72 8.94 -34.59 2.37
CA PHE A 72 8.39 -35.86 2.82
C PHE A 72 8.35 -36.81 1.62
N TRP A 73 9.52 -37.34 1.25
CA TRP A 73 9.66 -38.33 0.19
C TRP A 73 10.62 -39.44 0.64
N GLU A 74 10.07 -40.45 1.31
CA GLU A 74 10.58 -41.81 1.25
C GLU A 74 9.42 -42.77 0.94
N GLU A 75 9.67 -43.60 -0.08
CA GLU A 75 9.05 -44.89 -0.45
C GLU A 75 7.61 -44.93 -1.00
N GLY A 76 7.46 -45.49 -2.21
CA GLY A 76 6.19 -46.01 -2.73
C GLY A 76 6.17 -46.24 -4.25
N GLN A 77 6.08 -47.50 -4.64
CA GLN A 77 6.25 -48.09 -5.99
C GLN A 77 4.94 -48.22 -6.81
N ASP A 78 5.11 -48.43 -8.12
CA ASP A 78 4.24 -49.09 -9.13
C ASP A 78 3.01 -48.37 -9.76
N GLY A 79 3.14 -48.06 -11.07
CA GLY A 79 2.52 -48.85 -12.16
C GLY A 79 1.15 -48.42 -12.74
N GLY A 80 1.11 -48.10 -14.05
CA GLY A 80 -0.08 -48.26 -14.90
C GLY A 80 -0.31 -47.18 -15.97
N GLU A 81 -0.11 -47.54 -17.26
CA GLU A 81 -0.42 -46.78 -18.48
C GLU A 81 -1.94 -46.66 -18.74
N ASP A 82 -2.39 -45.53 -19.30
CA ASP A 82 -3.44 -45.54 -20.34
C ASP A 82 -3.52 -44.19 -21.08
N ASP A 83 -3.43 -44.27 -22.41
CA ASP A 83 -3.50 -43.18 -23.38
C ASP A 83 -4.92 -42.61 -23.50
N ASN A 84 -5.07 -41.30 -23.33
CA ASN A 84 -6.15 -40.54 -23.97
C ASN A 84 -5.70 -39.08 -24.20
N GLU A 85 -5.57 -38.74 -25.48
CA GLU A 85 -5.27 -37.42 -26.01
C GLU A 85 -6.42 -36.46 -25.65
N VAL A 86 -6.12 -35.43 -24.84
CA VAL A 86 -7.06 -34.35 -24.51
C VAL A 86 -6.43 -33.03 -24.93
N GLU A 87 -7.11 -32.31 -25.82
CA GLU A 87 -6.72 -31.01 -26.35
C GLU A 87 -6.43 -29.99 -25.23
N LEU A 88 -5.20 -29.47 -25.23
CA LEU A 88 -4.75 -28.36 -24.37
C LEU A 88 -5.30 -27.03 -24.89
N GLU A 89 -6.09 -26.31 -24.10
CA GLU A 89 -6.26 -24.87 -24.32
C GLU A 89 -5.01 -24.11 -23.82
N PRO A 90 -4.40 -23.22 -24.62
CA PRO A 90 -3.05 -22.72 -24.34
C PRO A 90 -3.06 -21.31 -23.75
N VAL A 91 -2.95 -21.14 -22.43
CA VAL A 91 -2.63 -19.81 -21.87
C VAL A 91 -1.79 -19.89 -20.60
N VAL A 92 -0.65 -20.58 -20.64
CA VAL A 92 0.49 -20.15 -19.82
C VAL A 92 1.28 -19.21 -20.72
N SER A 93 1.44 -17.93 -20.32
CA SER A 93 2.26 -17.02 -21.12
C SER A 93 3.66 -17.63 -21.24
N LEU A 94 4.24 -17.63 -22.45
CA LEU A 94 5.58 -18.18 -22.70
C LEU A 94 6.61 -17.64 -21.70
N ILE A 95 6.42 -16.40 -21.23
CA ILE A 95 7.24 -15.73 -20.22
C ILE A 95 7.08 -16.38 -18.84
N GLY A 96 5.87 -16.71 -18.42
CA GLY A 96 5.60 -17.41 -17.16
C GLY A 96 6.17 -18.83 -17.15
N ALA A 97 6.03 -19.57 -18.26
CA ALA A 97 6.62 -20.90 -18.40
C ALA A 97 8.16 -20.86 -18.42
N LEU A 98 8.76 -19.88 -19.11
CA LEU A 98 10.21 -19.67 -19.10
C LEU A 98 10.73 -19.24 -17.72
N CYS A 99 9.99 -18.39 -17.00
CA CYS A 99 10.32 -17.95 -15.65
C CYS A 99 10.28 -19.11 -14.65
N ALA A 100 9.24 -19.96 -14.70
CA ALA A 100 9.13 -21.15 -13.88
C ALA A 100 10.25 -22.16 -14.19
N PHE A 101 10.53 -22.39 -15.48
CA PHE A 101 11.61 -23.28 -15.91
C PHE A 101 12.99 -22.77 -15.50
N LYS A 102 13.27 -21.48 -15.66
CA LYS A 102 14.53 -20.85 -15.22
C LYS A 102 14.67 -20.85 -13.70
N THR A 103 13.61 -20.54 -12.95
CA THR A 103 13.61 -20.59 -11.49
C THR A 103 13.87 -22.01 -10.98
N MET A 104 13.22 -23.03 -11.57
CA MET A 104 13.48 -24.43 -11.26
C MET A 104 14.90 -24.86 -11.64
N ARG A 105 15.40 -24.43 -12.79
CA ARG A 105 16.77 -24.73 -13.23
C ARG A 105 17.83 -24.08 -12.32
N SER A 106 17.60 -22.86 -11.84
CA SER A 106 18.46 -22.25 -10.83
C SER A 106 18.49 -23.08 -9.53
N PHE A 107 17.35 -23.66 -9.15
CA PHE A 107 17.23 -24.50 -7.95
C PHE A 107 17.92 -25.86 -8.07
N VAL A 108 17.75 -26.54 -9.21
CA VAL A 108 18.29 -27.90 -9.46
C VAL A 108 19.81 -27.90 -9.71
N TYR A 109 20.35 -26.85 -10.33
CA TYR A 109 21.77 -26.78 -10.71
C TYR A 109 22.65 -25.96 -9.75
N GLY A 110 22.13 -25.56 -8.58
CA GLY A 110 22.90 -24.87 -7.55
C GLY A 110 23.23 -23.41 -7.88
N HIS A 111 22.28 -22.68 -8.45
CA HIS A 111 22.40 -21.24 -8.66
C HIS A 111 21.80 -20.48 -7.47
N ASN A 112 22.62 -19.61 -6.87
CA ASN A 112 22.44 -19.03 -5.54
C ASN A 112 21.28 -18.02 -5.49
N ILE A 113 20.05 -18.48 -5.25
CA ILE A 113 19.14 -17.67 -4.44
C ILE A 113 19.61 -17.88 -2.99
N THR A 114 20.38 -16.92 -2.49
CA THR A 114 20.74 -16.92 -1.06
C THR A 114 19.56 -16.36 -0.26
N GLU A 115 19.55 -16.51 1.07
CA GLU A 115 18.55 -15.85 1.95
C GLU A 115 18.42 -14.33 1.74
N ARG A 116 19.32 -13.71 0.94
CA ARG A 116 19.46 -12.26 0.81
C ARG A 116 19.41 -11.71 -0.61
N ASP A 117 19.71 -12.50 -1.64
CA ASP A 117 19.91 -11.99 -3.00
C ASP A 117 19.26 -12.91 -4.07
N PHE A 118 18.53 -12.32 -5.02
CA PHE A 118 18.17 -12.90 -6.33
C PHE A 118 19.14 -12.32 -7.36
N GLU A 119 20.09 -13.13 -7.82
CA GLU A 119 21.13 -12.70 -8.75
C GLU A 119 20.59 -12.57 -10.18
N ARG A 120 20.96 -11.48 -10.86
CA ARG A 120 20.71 -11.31 -12.30
C ARG A 120 21.69 -12.18 -13.09
N HIS A 121 21.20 -13.11 -13.90
CA HIS A 121 22.06 -13.94 -14.75
C HIS A 121 21.98 -13.55 -16.22
N ASP A 122 20.78 -13.24 -16.71
CA ASP A 122 20.58 -12.77 -18.08
C ASP A 122 20.26 -11.27 -18.15
N ASP A 123 20.45 -10.68 -19.33
CA ASP A 123 20.25 -9.25 -19.53
C ASP A 123 18.78 -8.80 -19.37
N ASP A 124 17.84 -9.72 -19.54
CA ASP A 124 16.41 -9.50 -19.38
C ASP A 124 15.91 -9.72 -17.93
N GLU A 125 16.74 -10.23 -17.02
CA GLU A 125 16.41 -10.48 -15.61
C GLU A 125 16.68 -9.25 -14.73
N LEU A 126 15.87 -9.07 -13.69
CA LEU A 126 16.08 -8.06 -12.66
C LEU A 126 16.58 -8.72 -11.38
N GLY A 127 17.85 -8.49 -11.03
CA GLY A 127 18.41 -8.89 -9.75
C GLY A 127 18.01 -7.92 -8.64
N PHE A 128 17.76 -8.44 -7.43
CA PHE A 128 17.36 -7.67 -6.26
C PHE A 128 17.76 -8.38 -4.96
N ARG A 129 17.82 -7.63 -3.86
CA ARG A 129 18.11 -8.13 -2.52
C ARG A 129 16.89 -8.05 -1.62
N LYS A 130 16.90 -8.79 -0.51
CA LYS A 130 15.87 -8.69 0.53
C LYS A 130 15.71 -7.23 0.94
N ASN A 131 14.46 -6.78 1.05
CA ASN A 131 14.04 -5.39 1.32
C ASN A 131 14.31 -4.38 0.19
N ASP A 132 14.82 -4.80 -0.98
CA ASP A 132 14.85 -3.90 -2.13
C ASP A 132 13.42 -3.54 -2.57
N ILE A 133 13.28 -2.31 -3.05
CA ILE A 133 12.00 -1.75 -3.48
C ILE A 133 12.00 -1.65 -4.99
N ILE A 134 11.32 -2.61 -5.61
CA ILE A 134 11.23 -2.76 -7.05
C ILE A 134 10.05 -1.93 -7.53
N THR A 135 10.28 -1.08 -8.53
CA THR A 135 9.19 -0.42 -9.25
C THR A 135 8.57 -1.42 -10.20
N ILE A 136 7.30 -1.75 -10.02
CA ILE A 136 6.55 -2.65 -10.89
C ILE A 136 6.18 -1.93 -12.19
N VAL A 137 6.62 -2.49 -13.30
CA VAL A 137 6.34 -2.01 -14.66
C VAL A 137 5.24 -2.83 -15.34
N SER A 138 5.11 -4.13 -15.04
CA SER A 138 4.03 -4.97 -15.56
C SER A 138 3.75 -6.18 -14.68
N GLN A 139 2.46 -6.49 -14.49
CA GLN A 139 1.95 -7.70 -13.82
C GLN A 139 1.00 -8.50 -14.71
N LYS A 140 1.20 -8.45 -16.04
CA LYS A 140 0.35 -9.18 -16.98
C LYS A 140 0.38 -10.70 -16.77
N ASP A 141 1.44 -11.20 -16.16
CA ASP A 141 1.64 -12.59 -15.81
C ASP A 141 1.64 -12.74 -14.28
N GLU A 142 0.94 -13.74 -13.76
CA GLU A 142 0.73 -13.94 -12.33
C GLU A 142 2.02 -14.36 -11.61
N HIS A 143 2.94 -15.01 -12.32
CA HIS A 143 4.14 -15.61 -11.74
C HIS A 143 5.41 -14.83 -12.09
N CYS A 144 5.38 -14.03 -13.16
CA CYS A 144 6.53 -13.29 -13.67
C CYS A 144 6.20 -11.81 -13.89
N TRP A 145 6.79 -10.93 -13.08
CA TRP A 145 6.57 -9.49 -13.21
C TRP A 145 7.76 -8.82 -13.87
N VAL A 146 7.51 -7.69 -14.54
CA VAL A 146 8.57 -6.82 -15.06
C VAL A 146 8.72 -5.65 -14.09
N GLY A 147 9.95 -5.41 -13.63
CA GLY A 147 10.26 -4.33 -12.68
C GLY A 147 11.45 -3.48 -13.10
N GLU A 148 11.65 -2.40 -12.35
CA GLU A 148 12.80 -1.52 -12.46
C GLU A 148 13.40 -1.26 -11.06
N LEU A 149 14.71 -1.44 -10.92
CA LEU A 149 15.48 -1.22 -9.70
C LEU A 149 16.84 -0.61 -10.08
N ASN A 150 17.23 0.50 -9.43
CA ASN A 150 18.51 1.19 -9.69
C ASN A 150 18.77 1.53 -11.17
N GLY A 151 17.70 1.83 -11.93
CA GLY A 151 17.77 2.13 -13.37
C GLY A 151 17.94 0.90 -14.27
N LEU A 152 18.01 -0.30 -13.70
CA LEU A 152 17.95 -1.56 -14.42
C LEU A 152 16.51 -2.04 -14.51
N ARG A 153 16.12 -2.55 -15.66
CA ARG A 153 14.77 -3.09 -15.91
C ARG A 153 14.88 -4.53 -16.39
N GLY A 154 14.05 -5.39 -15.84
CA GLY A 154 14.04 -6.82 -16.17
C GLY A 154 12.85 -7.54 -15.54
N TRP A 155 12.68 -8.81 -15.86
CA TRP A 155 11.67 -9.65 -15.23
C TRP A 155 12.19 -10.27 -13.95
N PHE A 156 11.27 -10.59 -13.03
CA PHE A 156 11.57 -11.31 -11.80
C PHE A 156 10.34 -12.13 -11.33
N PRO A 157 10.54 -13.20 -10.54
CA PRO A 157 9.43 -14.00 -10.04
C PRO A 157 8.58 -13.24 -9.01
N ALA A 158 7.26 -13.17 -9.24
CA ALA A 158 6.32 -12.43 -8.40
C ALA A 158 6.29 -12.94 -6.94
N LYS A 159 6.52 -14.24 -6.74
CA LYS A 159 6.53 -14.88 -5.42
C LYS A 159 7.62 -14.38 -4.47
N PHE A 160 8.64 -13.67 -4.96
CA PHE A 160 9.75 -13.18 -4.15
C PHE A 160 9.55 -11.75 -3.66
N VAL A 161 8.38 -11.16 -3.93
CA VAL A 161 8.07 -9.81 -3.53
C VAL A 161 6.67 -9.72 -2.95
N GLU A 162 6.51 -8.82 -1.99
CA GLU A 162 5.20 -8.37 -1.53
C GLU A 162 4.89 -7.05 -2.22
N LEU A 163 3.68 -6.93 -2.77
CA LEU A 163 3.25 -5.66 -3.32
C LEU A 163 3.17 -4.62 -2.21
N LEU A 164 3.92 -3.55 -2.40
CA LEU A 164 3.72 -2.34 -1.63
C LEU A 164 2.54 -1.62 -2.26
N ASP A 165 1.64 -1.13 -1.42
CA ASP A 165 0.47 -0.39 -1.87
C ASP A 165 0.87 0.74 -2.84
N GLU A 166 -0.03 1.07 -3.77
CA GLU A 166 0.22 1.93 -4.92
C GLU A 166 0.38 3.39 -4.52
N ARG A 167 1.52 3.73 -3.91
CA ARG A 167 1.70 5.01 -3.22
C ARG A 167 2.86 5.83 -3.79
N SER A 168 2.45 7.04 -4.15
CA SER A 168 3.10 8.33 -4.49
C SER A 168 4.63 8.49 -4.50
N LYS A 169 5.09 9.51 -5.27
CA LYS A 169 6.47 10.07 -5.42
C LYS A 169 7.59 9.03 -5.48
N GLN A 170 8.86 9.43 -5.47
CA GLN A 170 9.97 8.48 -5.43
C GLN A 170 10.04 7.89 -4.02
N TYR A 171 10.06 6.56 -3.92
CA TYR A 171 10.16 5.85 -2.64
C TYR A 171 11.29 6.41 -1.77
N SER A 172 11.04 6.53 -0.47
CA SER A 172 12.03 6.87 0.54
C SER A 172 11.87 5.93 1.74
N CYS A 173 12.95 5.28 2.15
CA CYS A 173 12.95 4.39 3.33
C CYS A 173 12.63 5.14 4.63
N ALA A 174 12.81 6.46 4.65
CA ALA A 174 12.45 7.31 5.77
C ALA A 174 10.94 7.38 6.03
N GLY A 175 10.11 7.06 5.02
CA GLY A 175 8.66 7.08 5.11
C GLY A 175 8.02 5.72 5.34
N ASP A 176 8.81 4.66 5.39
CA ASP A 176 8.35 3.26 5.39
C ASP A 176 8.44 2.68 6.81
N ASP A 177 7.29 2.42 7.44
CA ASP A 177 7.26 1.93 8.83
C ASP A 177 7.71 0.47 8.97
N SER A 178 7.84 -0.27 7.87
CA SER A 178 8.47 -1.59 7.86
C SER A 178 10.01 -1.54 7.83
N VAL A 179 10.59 -0.35 7.59
CA VAL A 179 12.05 -0.13 7.48
C VAL A 179 12.56 0.79 8.59
N SER A 180 11.82 1.85 8.90
CA SER A 180 12.18 2.87 9.88
C SER A 180 11.11 2.97 10.95
N GLU A 181 11.29 2.31 12.10
CA GLU A 181 10.35 2.41 13.23
C GLU A 181 10.20 3.86 13.74
N ALA A 182 11.22 4.69 13.56
CA ALA A 182 11.17 6.11 13.93
C ALA A 182 10.03 6.88 13.23
N VAL A 183 9.66 6.51 11.99
CA VAL A 183 8.53 7.16 11.30
C VAL A 183 7.20 6.84 11.98
N THR A 184 7.06 5.64 12.56
CA THR A 184 5.89 5.23 13.35
C THR A 184 5.72 6.13 14.56
N ASP A 185 6.77 6.33 15.34
CA ASP A 185 6.73 7.16 16.54
C ASP A 185 6.42 8.63 16.21
N LEU A 186 7.05 9.17 15.16
CA LEU A 186 6.82 10.54 14.74
C LEU A 186 5.40 10.75 14.22
N VAL A 187 4.89 9.84 13.39
CA VAL A 187 3.55 9.98 12.81
C VAL A 187 2.47 9.67 13.84
N ARG A 188 2.49 8.47 14.43
CA ARG A 188 1.42 8.01 15.33
C ARG A 188 1.52 8.61 16.72
N GLY A 189 2.73 8.85 17.21
CA GLY A 189 3.00 9.37 18.55
C GLY A 189 3.02 10.90 18.66
N ILE A 190 3.32 11.64 17.57
CA ILE A 190 3.45 13.10 17.62
C ILE A 190 2.46 13.79 16.67
N LEU A 191 2.49 13.46 15.38
CA LEU A 191 1.64 14.12 14.38
C LEU A 191 0.15 13.82 14.58
N CYS A 192 -0.21 12.56 14.78
CA CYS A 192 -1.61 12.17 14.96
C CYS A 192 -2.27 12.85 16.17
N PRO A 193 -1.66 12.90 17.36
CA PRO A 193 -2.19 13.67 18.48
C PRO A 193 -2.35 15.17 18.17
N ALA A 194 -1.41 15.78 17.45
CA ALA A 194 -1.52 17.19 17.06
C ALA A 194 -2.68 17.44 16.08
N VAL A 195 -2.86 16.56 15.09
CA VAL A 195 -4.01 16.61 14.16
C VAL A 195 -5.32 16.37 14.90
N LYS A 196 -5.36 15.41 15.84
CA LYS A 196 -6.54 15.18 16.67
C LYS A 196 -6.92 16.43 17.47
N GLN A 197 -5.96 17.09 18.12
CA GLN A 197 -6.21 18.34 18.85
C GLN A 197 -6.79 19.44 17.95
N VAL A 198 -6.31 19.55 16.71
CA VAL A 198 -6.88 20.46 15.71
C VAL A 198 -8.35 20.12 15.41
N LEU A 199 -8.66 18.83 15.20
CA LEU A 199 -10.02 18.38 14.87
C LEU A 199 -10.97 18.55 16.06
N GLU A 200 -10.50 18.30 17.28
CA GLU A 200 -11.27 18.50 18.52
C GLU A 200 -11.51 19.99 18.81
N HIS A 201 -10.64 20.87 18.32
CA HIS A 201 -10.74 22.30 18.51
C HIS A 201 -11.91 22.91 17.72
N GLY A 202 -13.06 23.01 18.38
CA GLY A 202 -14.30 23.54 17.81
C GLY A 202 -15.47 22.56 17.87
N MET A 203 -15.21 21.30 18.26
CA MET A 203 -16.26 20.32 18.53
C MET A 203 -17.04 20.73 19.79
N LYS A 204 -18.32 21.08 19.64
CA LYS A 204 -19.18 21.34 20.80
C LYS A 204 -19.66 20.01 21.40
N LYS A 205 -19.43 19.82 22.69
CA LYS A 205 -20.01 18.70 23.44
C LYS A 205 -21.54 18.81 23.39
N PRO A 206 -22.27 17.73 23.09
CA PRO A 206 -23.73 17.78 23.01
C PRO A 206 -24.32 18.17 24.36
N ASN A 207 -25.11 19.25 24.38
CA ASN A 207 -25.85 19.66 25.57
C ASN A 207 -26.98 18.66 25.81
N ILE A 208 -26.96 17.99 26.98
CA ILE A 208 -28.08 17.34 27.69
C ILE A 208 -28.15 15.80 27.64
N LEU A 209 -27.70 15.09 26.61
CA LEU A 209 -27.82 13.60 26.54
C LEU A 209 -26.51 12.81 26.44
N GLY A 210 -25.34 13.47 26.48
CA GLY A 210 -24.06 12.80 26.76
C GLY A 210 -23.62 11.73 25.74
N GLY A 211 -23.99 11.87 24.46
CA GLY A 211 -23.51 10.99 23.40
C GLY A 211 -21.98 11.08 23.18
N PRO A 212 -21.36 10.06 22.57
CA PRO A 212 -19.94 10.09 22.25
C PRO A 212 -19.63 11.27 21.33
N CYS A 213 -18.57 12.01 21.66
CA CYS A 213 -18.08 13.15 20.90
C CYS A 213 -16.62 12.85 20.54
N HIS A 214 -16.39 12.42 19.29
CA HIS A 214 -15.06 12.03 18.82
C HIS A 214 -14.90 12.41 17.34
N PRO A 215 -13.73 12.93 16.89
CA PRO A 215 -13.52 13.36 15.51
C PRO A 215 -13.91 12.31 14.45
N TRP A 216 -13.68 11.03 14.74
CA TRP A 216 -14.02 9.91 13.84
C TRP A 216 -15.48 9.93 13.38
N LEU A 217 -16.43 10.16 14.29
CA LEU A 217 -17.86 10.15 13.96
C LEU A 217 -18.21 11.25 12.96
N PHE A 218 -17.59 12.42 13.09
CA PHE A 218 -17.79 13.55 12.18
C PHE A 218 -17.16 13.30 10.82
N ILE A 219 -15.96 12.72 10.82
CA ILE A 219 -15.26 12.32 9.60
C ILE A 219 -16.09 11.33 8.79
N GLU A 220 -16.64 10.32 9.46
CA GLU A 220 -17.49 9.30 8.84
C GLU A 220 -18.77 9.92 8.24
N GLU A 221 -19.44 10.80 8.99
CA GLU A 221 -20.62 11.51 8.51
C GLU A 221 -20.31 12.42 7.31
N ALA A 222 -19.22 13.19 7.38
CA ALA A 222 -18.79 14.09 6.30
C ALA A 222 -18.44 13.32 5.03
N ALA A 223 -17.62 12.27 5.15
CA ALA A 223 -17.23 11.45 4.01
C ALA A 223 -18.44 10.77 3.33
N THR A 224 -19.43 10.35 4.12
CA THR A 224 -20.66 9.75 3.59
C THR A 224 -21.51 10.78 2.85
N LYS A 225 -21.72 11.97 3.44
CA LYS A 225 -22.53 13.04 2.82
C LYS A 225 -21.97 13.52 1.49
N GLU A 226 -20.65 13.62 1.35
CA GLU A 226 -20.03 14.09 0.10
C GLU A 226 -20.30 13.16 -1.08
N VAL A 227 -20.35 11.84 -0.84
CA VAL A 227 -20.59 10.85 -1.90
C VAL A 227 -22.07 10.52 -2.11
N GLU A 228 -22.95 10.84 -1.16
CA GLU A 228 -24.41 10.64 -1.30
C GLU A 228 -25.01 11.41 -2.49
N ARG A 229 -24.42 12.55 -2.86
CA ARG A 229 -24.89 13.39 -3.99
C ARG A 229 -24.86 12.67 -5.35
N ASP A 230 -24.01 11.64 -5.49
CA ASP A 230 -23.92 10.79 -6.69
C ASP A 230 -23.63 9.32 -6.31
N PHE A 231 -24.33 8.81 -5.29
CA PHE A 231 -24.02 7.54 -4.63
C PHE A 231 -23.90 6.36 -5.59
N ASN A 232 -24.84 6.21 -6.53
CA ASN A 232 -24.84 5.08 -7.46
C ASN A 232 -23.62 5.11 -8.39
N SER A 233 -23.22 6.28 -8.88
CA SER A 233 -22.07 6.47 -9.75
C SER A 233 -20.75 6.26 -9.01
N VAL A 234 -20.64 6.82 -7.80
CA VAL A 234 -19.43 6.71 -6.95
C VAL A 234 -19.26 5.29 -6.43
N TYR A 235 -20.32 4.67 -5.91
CA TYR A 235 -20.27 3.30 -5.40
C TYR A 235 -19.94 2.30 -6.51
N SER A 236 -20.62 2.39 -7.67
CA SER A 236 -20.26 1.56 -8.83
C SER A 236 -18.80 1.76 -9.23
N ARG A 237 -18.28 3.00 -9.23
CA ARG A 237 -16.88 3.26 -9.58
C ARG A 237 -15.89 2.71 -8.55
N LEU A 238 -16.16 2.86 -7.25
CA LEU A 238 -15.32 2.32 -6.19
C LEU A 238 -15.28 0.78 -6.19
N VAL A 239 -16.44 0.15 -6.39
CA VAL A 239 -16.55 -1.31 -6.53
C VAL A 239 -15.82 -1.78 -7.79
N LEU A 240 -16.01 -1.10 -8.93
CA LEU A 240 -15.33 -1.46 -10.16
C LEU A 240 -13.82 -1.24 -10.09
N CYS A 241 -13.34 -0.15 -9.49
CA CYS A 241 -11.91 0.07 -9.22
C CYS A 241 -11.33 -1.07 -8.38
N LYS A 242 -12.02 -1.48 -7.31
CA LYS A 242 -11.56 -2.58 -6.45
C LYS A 242 -11.58 -3.95 -7.15
N THR A 243 -12.64 -4.24 -7.92
CA THR A 243 -12.87 -5.55 -8.53
C THR A 243 -12.08 -5.75 -9.82
N TYR A 244 -11.96 -4.70 -10.64
CA TYR A 244 -11.34 -4.78 -11.97
C TYR A 244 -10.01 -4.04 -12.07
N ARG A 245 -9.49 -3.49 -10.96
CA ARG A 245 -8.27 -2.65 -10.95
C ARG A 245 -8.36 -1.51 -11.98
N LEU A 246 -9.52 -0.84 -12.07
CA LEU A 246 -9.71 0.28 -13.01
C LEU A 246 -8.94 1.55 -12.64
N ASP A 247 -8.21 1.55 -11.52
CA ASP A 247 -7.10 2.47 -11.30
C ASP A 247 -6.04 2.36 -12.40
N GLU A 248 -5.93 1.21 -13.08
CA GLU A 248 -5.12 1.01 -14.29
C GLU A 248 -5.62 1.81 -15.51
N ASP A 249 -6.89 2.25 -15.53
CA ASP A 249 -7.49 3.06 -16.62
C ASP A 249 -7.32 4.58 -16.43
N GLY A 250 -6.56 5.03 -15.42
CA GLY A 250 -6.17 6.42 -15.25
C GLY A 250 -7.27 7.36 -14.72
N LYS A 251 -8.36 6.82 -14.17
CA LYS A 251 -9.38 7.61 -13.46
C LYS A 251 -8.93 7.89 -12.02
N VAL A 252 -8.44 9.10 -11.81
CA VAL A 252 -8.11 9.65 -10.49
C VAL A 252 -9.41 9.90 -9.71
N LEU A 253 -9.59 9.25 -8.56
CA LEU A 253 -10.65 9.58 -7.59
C LEU A 253 -10.50 11.03 -7.14
N THR A 254 -11.57 11.70 -6.74
CA THR A 254 -11.41 13.00 -6.06
C THR A 254 -10.91 12.79 -4.62
N PRO A 255 -10.33 13.81 -3.96
CA PRO A 255 -9.95 13.70 -2.54
C PRO A 255 -11.09 13.23 -1.64
N GLU A 256 -12.33 13.67 -1.89
CA GLU A 256 -13.54 13.29 -1.17
C GLU A 256 -13.89 11.80 -1.38
N GLU A 257 -13.89 11.33 -2.63
CA GLU A 257 -14.16 9.94 -2.97
C GLU A 257 -13.11 9.01 -2.37
N LEU A 258 -11.85 9.43 -2.40
CA LEU A 258 -10.74 8.73 -1.78
C LEU A 258 -10.88 8.69 -0.25
N MET A 259 -11.31 9.79 0.38
CA MET A 259 -11.58 9.85 1.80
C MET A 259 -12.66 8.85 2.20
N TYR A 260 -13.78 8.83 1.47
CA TYR A 260 -14.86 7.87 1.70
C TYR A 260 -14.34 6.42 1.58
N ARG A 261 -13.58 6.11 0.51
CA ARG A 261 -12.98 4.78 0.33
C ARG A 261 -12.11 4.38 1.52
N CYS A 262 -11.25 5.27 1.99
CA CYS A 262 -10.37 5.02 3.13
C CYS A 262 -11.13 4.85 4.44
N VAL A 263 -12.17 5.66 4.70
CA VAL A 263 -13.04 5.51 5.87
C VAL A 263 -13.73 4.14 5.87
N GLN A 264 -14.29 3.71 4.74
CA GLN A 264 -14.93 2.39 4.63
C GLN A 264 -13.93 1.24 4.86
N ALA A 265 -12.72 1.35 4.30
CA ALA A 265 -11.67 0.35 4.49
C ALA A 265 -11.20 0.25 5.96
N VAL A 266 -11.04 1.40 6.62
CA VAL A 266 -10.71 1.46 8.06
C VAL A 266 -11.84 0.86 8.89
N ASN A 267 -13.10 1.24 8.65
CA ASN A 267 -14.24 0.68 9.36
C ASN A 267 -14.26 -0.85 9.25
N GLN A 268 -14.19 -1.40 8.04
CA GLN A 268 -14.20 -2.85 7.84
C GLN A 268 -13.11 -3.55 8.67
N THR A 269 -11.86 -3.13 8.51
CA THR A 269 -10.71 -3.79 9.17
C THR A 269 -10.68 -3.59 10.68
N HIS A 270 -11.01 -2.39 11.15
CA HIS A 270 -10.87 -2.01 12.55
C HIS A 270 -12.09 -2.42 13.39
N ASP A 271 -13.29 -2.46 12.82
CA ASP A 271 -14.48 -2.97 13.51
C ASP A 271 -14.42 -4.47 13.70
N ASP A 272 -13.92 -5.20 12.69
CA ASP A 272 -13.63 -6.65 12.79
C ASP A 272 -12.62 -6.94 13.91
N ALA A 273 -11.70 -6.01 14.16
CA ALA A 273 -10.72 -6.08 15.24
C ALA A 273 -11.19 -5.42 16.57
N HIS A 274 -12.44 -4.95 16.65
CA HIS A 274 -13.00 -4.22 17.80
C HIS A 274 -12.14 -3.04 18.31
N SER A 275 -11.52 -2.33 17.37
CA SER A 275 -10.57 -1.25 17.68
C SER A 275 -11.27 0.05 18.06
N GLN A 276 -10.59 0.84 18.90
CA GLN A 276 -11.09 2.14 19.36
C GLN A 276 -11.05 3.19 18.23
N MET A 277 -11.89 4.22 18.33
CA MET A 277 -11.96 5.30 17.33
C MET A 277 -10.65 6.09 17.17
N ASP A 278 -9.83 6.16 18.22
CA ASP A 278 -8.50 6.77 18.14
C ASP A 278 -7.56 5.99 17.21
N VAL A 279 -7.66 4.66 17.22
CA VAL A 279 -6.90 3.78 16.32
C VAL A 279 -7.36 4.04 14.89
N LYS A 280 -8.68 4.04 14.65
CA LYS A 280 -9.25 4.36 13.33
C LYS A 280 -8.79 5.72 12.80
N LEU A 281 -8.79 6.75 13.65
CA LEU A 281 -8.35 8.10 13.29
C LEU A 281 -6.86 8.12 12.90
N ARG A 282 -5.99 7.44 13.67
CA ARG A 282 -4.56 7.33 13.33
C ARG A 282 -4.35 6.62 12.00
N SER A 283 -5.07 5.53 11.75
CA SER A 283 -5.00 4.78 10.50
C SER A 283 -5.44 5.61 9.30
N LEU A 284 -6.51 6.40 9.44
CA LEU A 284 -6.93 7.32 8.39
C LEU A 284 -5.90 8.43 8.15
N ILE A 285 -5.30 9.01 9.19
CA ILE A 285 -4.23 10.00 9.03
C ILE A 285 -3.05 9.38 8.25
N CYS A 286 -2.66 8.15 8.58
CA CYS A 286 -1.63 7.42 7.85
C CYS A 286 -1.99 7.27 6.37
N LEU A 287 -3.22 6.85 6.06
CA LEU A 287 -3.74 6.78 4.68
C LEU A 287 -3.67 8.14 3.98
N GLY A 288 -4.05 9.24 4.64
CA GLY A 288 -3.97 10.58 4.08
C GLY A 288 -2.53 11.02 3.76
N LEU A 289 -1.54 10.61 4.57
CA LEU A 289 -0.12 10.88 4.32
C LEU A 289 0.42 10.05 3.15
N ASN A 290 0.12 8.75 3.15
CA ASN A 290 0.45 7.82 2.08
C ASN A 290 -0.05 8.29 0.70
N GLU A 291 -1.27 8.81 0.70
CA GLU A 291 -1.95 9.34 -0.48
C GLU A 291 -1.56 10.81 -0.79
N GLN A 292 -0.81 11.46 0.11
CA GLN A 292 -0.41 12.88 0.04
C GLN A 292 -1.58 13.87 0.00
N VAL A 293 -2.74 13.50 0.53
CA VAL A 293 -3.99 14.29 0.50
C VAL A 293 -4.49 14.73 1.87
N LEU A 294 -3.77 14.44 2.96
CA LEU A 294 -4.23 14.79 4.31
C LEU A 294 -4.66 16.26 4.46
N HIS A 295 -3.91 17.18 3.83
CA HIS A 295 -4.22 18.61 3.81
C HIS A 295 -5.49 18.96 3.01
N LEU A 296 -5.82 18.19 1.98
CA LEU A 296 -7.05 18.32 1.19
C LEU A 296 -8.26 17.75 1.94
N TRP A 297 -8.08 16.61 2.63
CA TRP A 297 -9.15 16.00 3.43
C TRP A 297 -9.62 16.91 4.56
N LEU A 298 -8.74 17.74 5.09
CA LEU A 298 -9.18 18.78 6.00
C LEU A 298 -10.23 19.68 5.33
N GLU A 299 -10.04 20.14 4.08
CA GLU A 299 -11.03 20.99 3.38
C GLU A 299 -12.40 20.32 3.22
N VAL A 300 -12.42 19.00 3.05
CA VAL A 300 -13.67 18.22 3.01
C VAL A 300 -14.43 18.33 4.34
N LEU A 301 -13.72 18.44 5.45
CA LEU A 301 -14.28 18.57 6.80
C LEU A 301 -14.75 20.01 7.14
N TYR A 302 -14.69 20.97 6.20
CA TYR A 302 -14.89 22.41 6.42
C TYR A 302 -16.34 22.88 6.74
N TYR A 303 -17.34 21.99 6.86
CA TYR A 303 -18.76 22.35 7.08
C TYR A 303 -19.34 21.87 8.45
N PRO A 304 -20.30 22.57 9.11
CA PRO A 304 -20.35 23.95 9.57
C PRO A 304 -20.10 24.03 11.11
N TRP A 305 -18.85 24.01 11.56
CA TRP A 305 -18.50 24.40 12.94
C TRP A 305 -17.54 25.59 12.92
N SER A 306 -17.85 26.61 13.72
CA SER A 306 -17.42 28.00 13.52
C SER A 306 -15.94 28.32 13.76
N PHE A 307 -15.07 27.33 13.93
CA PHE A 307 -13.62 27.54 14.05
C PHE A 307 -12.87 27.30 12.72
N LEU A 308 -13.36 26.38 11.88
CA LEU A 308 -12.81 26.12 10.55
C LEU A 308 -12.99 27.34 9.62
N ASN A 309 -13.97 28.20 9.90
CA ASN A 309 -14.17 29.48 9.23
C ASN A 309 -13.19 30.60 9.67
N SER A 310 -12.19 30.30 10.49
CA SER A 310 -11.16 31.27 10.89
C SER A 310 -9.97 31.28 9.93
N PRO A 311 -9.25 32.41 9.77
CA PRO A 311 -8.01 32.45 9.00
C PRO A 311 -6.94 31.43 9.45
N GLY A 312 -7.02 30.96 10.70
CA GLY A 312 -6.12 29.92 11.23
C GLY A 312 -6.26 28.56 10.53
N TRP A 313 -7.40 28.29 9.88
CA TRP A 313 -7.60 27.06 9.13
C TRP A 313 -6.74 26.95 7.88
N VAL A 314 -6.63 28.05 7.13
CA VAL A 314 -5.75 28.16 5.97
C VAL A 314 -4.30 27.87 6.39
N GLN A 315 -3.91 28.32 7.59
CA GLN A 315 -2.58 28.05 8.13
C GLN A 315 -2.36 26.56 8.41
N ILE A 316 -3.31 25.90 9.09
CA ILE A 316 -3.26 24.45 9.35
C ILE A 316 -3.10 23.65 8.05
N LYS A 317 -3.89 23.98 7.03
CA LYS A 317 -3.79 23.35 5.70
C LYS A 317 -2.36 23.49 5.14
N CYS A 318 -1.81 24.69 5.17
CA CYS A 318 -0.47 24.96 4.64
C CYS A 318 0.62 24.21 5.41
N GLU A 319 0.54 24.14 6.75
CA GLU A 319 1.49 23.36 7.54
C GLU A 319 1.45 21.88 7.12
N LEU A 320 0.27 21.27 7.03
CA LEU A 320 0.14 19.88 6.61
C LEU A 320 0.54 19.64 5.14
N ARG A 321 0.34 20.63 4.25
CA ARG A 321 0.74 20.56 2.84
C ARG A 321 2.25 20.30 2.70
N VAL A 322 3.08 20.76 3.65
CA VAL A 322 4.53 20.47 3.65
C VAL A 322 4.80 18.96 3.58
N LEU A 323 3.96 18.13 4.23
CA LEU A 323 4.13 16.68 4.25
C LEU A 323 3.81 16.02 2.89
N SER A 324 3.06 16.67 2.00
CA SER A 324 2.81 16.17 0.64
C SER A 324 4.08 16.12 -0.23
N GLN A 325 5.19 16.72 0.25
CA GLN A 325 6.49 16.64 -0.40
C GLN A 325 7.16 15.28 -0.21
N PHE A 326 6.74 14.49 0.78
CA PHE A 326 7.38 13.24 1.19
C PHE A 326 6.55 12.00 0.81
N ALA A 327 7.22 10.90 0.49
CA ALA A 327 6.59 9.63 0.16
C ALA A 327 6.49 8.77 1.43
N PHE A 328 5.26 8.50 1.88
CA PHE A 328 4.99 7.64 3.03
C PHE A 328 4.55 6.25 2.57
N ASN A 329 4.96 5.23 3.33
CA ASN A 329 4.49 3.86 3.23
C ASN A 329 4.17 3.34 4.64
N LEU A 330 3.07 3.84 5.19
CA LEU A 330 2.61 3.53 6.54
C LEU A 330 1.54 2.46 6.51
N ASN A 331 1.69 1.41 7.31
CA ASN A 331 0.71 0.35 7.46
C ASN A 331 -0.55 0.84 8.22
N PRO A 332 -1.74 0.92 7.58
CA PRO A 332 -2.96 1.33 8.26
C PRO A 332 -3.43 0.32 9.32
N ASP A 333 -2.98 -0.94 9.25
CA ASP A 333 -3.33 -2.00 10.19
C ASP A 333 -2.27 -2.16 11.30
N TRP A 334 -1.29 -1.24 11.41
CA TRP A 334 -0.15 -1.35 12.35
C TRP A 334 -0.54 -1.59 13.81
N GLU A 335 -1.61 -0.94 14.26
CA GLU A 335 -2.09 -1.02 15.66
C GLU A 335 -3.13 -2.14 15.85
N LEU A 336 -3.44 -2.91 14.81
CA LEU A 336 -4.35 -4.05 14.89
C LEU A 336 -3.62 -5.30 15.36
N PRO A 337 -4.33 -6.23 16.01
CA PRO A 337 -3.75 -7.55 16.30
C PRO A 337 -3.37 -8.27 14.99
N PRO A 338 -2.25 -9.02 14.97
CA PRO A 338 -1.84 -9.76 13.79
C PRO A 338 -2.95 -10.71 13.32
N LYS A 339 -3.23 -10.69 12.01
CA LYS A 339 -4.20 -11.61 11.40
C LYS A 339 -3.65 -13.03 11.56
N LYS A 340 -4.43 -13.93 12.18
CA LYS A 340 -4.10 -15.36 12.14
C LYS A 340 -4.26 -15.80 10.69
N GLU A 341 -3.15 -16.08 10.01
CA GLU A 341 -3.20 -16.73 8.70
C GLU A 341 -3.96 -18.06 8.84
N GLN A 342 -5.14 -18.12 8.24
CA GLN A 342 -5.74 -19.40 7.93
C GLN A 342 -5.02 -19.88 6.67
N SER A 343 -3.91 -20.59 6.84
CA SER A 343 -3.35 -21.41 5.77
C SER A 343 -4.42 -22.44 5.38
N GLN A 344 -5.24 -22.14 4.38
CA GLN A 344 -6.00 -23.19 3.72
C GLN A 344 -4.97 -23.98 2.91
N PRO A 345 -4.72 -25.26 3.24
CA PRO A 345 -3.86 -26.08 2.40
C PRO A 345 -4.45 -26.10 0.98
N LEU A 346 -3.59 -25.91 -0.02
CA LEU A 346 -3.92 -26.15 -1.42
C LEU A 346 -4.67 -27.47 -1.52
N LYS A 347 -5.94 -27.41 -1.94
CA LYS A 347 -6.81 -28.59 -1.97
C LYS A 347 -6.16 -29.68 -2.81
N ASP A 348 -6.23 -30.91 -2.29
CA ASP A 348 -5.69 -32.15 -2.88
C ASP A 348 -6.01 -32.34 -4.39
N GLY A 349 -7.05 -31.69 -4.90
CA GLY A 349 -7.43 -31.72 -6.30
C GLY A 349 -6.42 -31.12 -7.29
N VAL A 350 -5.53 -30.20 -6.89
CA VAL A 350 -4.51 -29.63 -7.81
C VAL A 350 -3.34 -30.60 -8.00
N ARG A 351 -2.96 -31.32 -6.92
CA ARG A 351 -1.91 -32.33 -6.95
C ARG A 351 -2.30 -33.53 -7.81
N ASP A 352 -3.53 -34.01 -7.66
CA ASP A 352 -4.07 -35.11 -8.48
C ASP A 352 -4.19 -34.74 -9.96
N MET A 353 -4.41 -33.46 -10.28
CA MET A 353 -4.48 -32.99 -11.67
C MET A 353 -3.11 -33.03 -12.36
N LEU A 354 -2.04 -32.66 -11.66
CA LEU A 354 -0.69 -32.58 -12.23
C LEU A 354 -0.07 -33.96 -12.50
N VAL A 355 -0.38 -34.95 -11.66
CA VAL A 355 0.06 -36.34 -11.83
C VAL A 355 -0.71 -37.04 -12.95
N LYS A 356 -2.01 -36.73 -13.10
CA LYS A 356 -2.89 -37.39 -14.08
C LYS A 356 -2.67 -36.96 -15.53
N HIS A 357 -2.04 -35.81 -15.77
CA HIS A 357 -1.86 -35.24 -17.12
C HIS A 357 -0.45 -35.44 -17.72
N HIS A 358 0.39 -36.31 -17.15
CA HIS A 358 1.73 -36.66 -17.68
C HIS A 358 2.57 -35.47 -18.16
N LEU A 359 2.47 -34.32 -17.49
CA LEU A 359 3.32 -33.14 -17.78
C LEU A 359 4.82 -33.39 -17.47
N PHE A 360 5.16 -34.59 -16.99
CA PHE A 360 6.51 -35.12 -16.83
C PHE A 360 6.56 -36.58 -17.30
N SER A 361 7.43 -36.89 -18.27
CA SER A 361 7.96 -38.23 -18.53
C SER A 361 9.37 -38.27 -17.93
N TRP A 362 9.61 -39.22 -17.03
CA TRP A 362 10.94 -39.51 -16.47
C TRP A 362 11.43 -40.80 -17.11
N ASP A 363 12.30 -40.70 -18.11
CA ASP A 363 13.21 -41.81 -18.40
C ASP A 363 14.35 -41.76 -17.37
N LEU A 364 14.38 -42.76 -16.50
CA LEU A 364 15.43 -43.04 -15.52
C LEU A 364 16.58 -43.84 -16.14
#